data_AF-A0A3R8U0M7-F1
#
_entry.id   AF-A0A3R8U0M7-F1
#
_cell.length_a   1.000
_cell.length_b   1.000
_cell.length_c   1.000
_cell.angle_alpha   90.00
_cell.angle_beta   90.00
_cell.angle_gamma   90.00
#
_symmetry.space_group_name_H-M   'P 1'
#
loop_
_entity.id
_entity.type
_entity.pdbx_description
1 polymer ?
#
loop_
_entity_poly.entity_id
_entity_poly.type
_entity_poly.pdbx_seq_one_letter_code
_entity_poly.pdbx_strand_id
1 'polypeptide(L)'
;MSFTNGYRAHLAQLDAEHLGFWLMHYPSGVSMRLQERIKFASKLIAKACAVSRSSAYEAFSKATGFQDWFELNRELNRYNNDDAQAPSSWLERLSGTYFLLVEHQEEVPLAPAHIGELEAFAEKVARLTSAAPEVVLDVVCAGLSGSAAWHEVVGRRLLEASKPLYGFQVDEVSAGGRRRAPGAFSRSPACMALTEMLDEQTLDFAEQSKPQQLDAGRWLDEVLREQPGFLEGGLVKASLLLKTGEYAAARKMVNDYVRLAHRCIPKDFAGRIPWVYLSNRVYLRLLALQCRVHYLWTDVRSSLAIARKVYRLNPEDNQGMRFLLPLLLLEVQDYSAAKLSLRHSKNDTHGLASLNRAFVAFANKERDVFRRELLTALFDLPWAVLFLKSDVSTAPYSDDAFRMVAPDVDWYAEFAWQPYHSVRGLRKACQRILAEPMVQQADAELRSLWLAGSAEPRNAKPNRRDAWFAAKDVWIERTTAPTAWK
;
A
#
# COMPACT_ATOMS: atom_id res chain seq x y z
N MET A 1 -14.14 5.14 -19.76
CA MET A 1 -14.60 4.10 -18.81
C MET A 1 -15.87 4.62 -18.17
N SER A 2 -17.02 3.98 -18.41
CA SER A 2 -18.28 4.47 -17.83
C SER A 2 -18.25 4.33 -16.32
N PHE A 3 -18.73 5.37 -15.61
CA PHE A 3 -18.87 5.41 -14.15
C PHE A 3 -19.55 4.14 -13.59
N THR A 4 -20.41 3.49 -14.38
CA THR A 4 -21.17 2.28 -14.03
C THR A 4 -20.34 1.02 -13.79
N ASN A 5 -19.19 0.82 -14.45
CA ASN A 5 -18.36 -0.38 -14.23
C ASN A 5 -17.44 -0.24 -13.00
N GLY A 6 -16.99 0.98 -12.68
CA GLY A 6 -16.26 1.26 -11.43
C GLY A 6 -17.18 1.22 -10.20
N TYR A 7 -18.42 1.69 -10.35
CA TYR A 7 -19.42 1.72 -9.30
C TYR A 7 -19.86 0.31 -8.83
N ARG A 8 -20.04 -0.65 -9.75
CA ARG A 8 -20.34 -2.05 -9.39
C ARG A 8 -19.21 -2.74 -8.63
N ALA A 9 -17.95 -2.47 -9.00
CA ALA A 9 -16.79 -3.03 -8.32
C ALA A 9 -16.57 -2.45 -6.91
N HIS A 10 -16.94 -1.19 -6.68
CA HIS A 10 -16.85 -0.55 -5.36
C HIS A 10 -18.00 -0.95 -4.42
N LEU A 11 -19.23 -1.13 -4.93
CA LEU A 11 -20.34 -1.64 -4.10
C LEU A 11 -20.16 -3.12 -3.70
N ALA A 12 -19.28 -3.87 -4.38
CA ALA A 12 -18.94 -5.25 -4.03
C ALA A 12 -18.00 -5.38 -2.82
N GLN A 13 -17.47 -4.25 -2.33
CA GLN A 13 -16.55 -4.16 -1.18
C GLN A 13 -17.17 -3.39 0.00
N LEU A 14 -18.50 -3.37 0.09
CA LEU A 14 -19.19 -2.71 1.20
C LEU A 14 -18.99 -3.49 2.49
N ASP A 15 -18.13 -2.97 3.36
CA ASP A 15 -18.14 -3.27 4.78
C ASP A 15 -19.35 -2.57 5.45
N ALA A 16 -19.89 -3.19 6.50
CA ALA A 16 -21.02 -2.68 7.27
C ALA A 16 -20.76 -1.27 7.83
N GLU A 17 -19.51 -0.93 8.14
CA GLU A 17 -19.11 0.38 8.67
C GLU A 17 -19.32 1.54 7.68
N HIS A 18 -19.24 1.27 6.37
CA HIS A 18 -19.35 2.29 5.33
C HIS A 18 -20.73 2.31 4.66
N LEU A 19 -21.60 1.36 5.03
CA LEU A 19 -22.93 1.21 4.45
C LEU A 19 -23.72 2.53 4.54
N GLY A 20 -23.67 3.21 5.68
CA GLY A 20 -24.38 4.48 5.94
C GLY A 20 -24.00 5.61 4.98
N PHE A 21 -22.72 5.74 4.63
CA PHE A 21 -22.27 6.74 3.66
C PHE A 21 -22.86 6.49 2.27
N TRP A 22 -22.74 5.24 1.77
CA TRP A 22 -23.25 4.88 0.45
C TRP A 22 -24.77 4.97 0.36
N LEU A 23 -25.44 4.58 1.45
CA LEU A 23 -26.87 4.68 1.64
C LEU A 23 -27.39 6.12 1.55
N MET A 24 -26.66 7.09 2.13
CA MET A 24 -27.03 8.51 2.08
C MET A 24 -26.72 9.16 0.72
N HIS A 25 -25.56 8.84 0.14
CA HIS A 25 -25.02 9.58 -1.01
C HIS A 25 -25.35 8.96 -2.37
N TYR A 26 -25.77 7.69 -2.41
CA TYR A 26 -26.10 6.98 -3.65
C TYR A 26 -27.35 6.08 -3.51
N PRO A 27 -28.50 6.65 -3.10
CA PRO A 27 -29.69 5.87 -2.77
C PRO A 27 -30.25 5.07 -3.95
N SER A 28 -30.16 5.59 -5.18
CA SER A 28 -30.61 4.90 -6.40
C SER A 28 -29.86 3.58 -6.64
N GLY A 29 -28.53 3.60 -6.55
CA GLY A 29 -27.70 2.40 -6.75
C GLY A 29 -27.88 1.35 -5.66
N VAL A 30 -28.07 1.78 -4.40
CA VAL A 30 -28.40 0.86 -3.30
C VAL A 30 -29.78 0.24 -3.50
N SER A 31 -30.81 1.04 -3.79
CA SER A 31 -32.17 0.54 -4.04
C SER A 31 -32.21 -0.50 -5.15
N MET A 32 -31.50 -0.27 -6.25
CA MET A 32 -31.38 -1.25 -7.34
C MET A 32 -30.75 -2.56 -6.86
N ARG A 33 -29.62 -2.49 -6.13
CA ARG A 33 -28.92 -3.67 -5.60
C ARG A 33 -29.79 -4.44 -4.60
N LEU A 34 -30.48 -3.75 -3.70
CA LEU A 34 -31.45 -4.35 -2.78
C LEU A 34 -32.58 -5.04 -3.53
N GLN A 35 -33.18 -4.39 -4.53
CA GLN A 35 -34.24 -5.01 -5.34
C GLN A 35 -33.78 -6.30 -6.02
N GLU A 36 -32.56 -6.32 -6.58
CA GLU A 36 -31.98 -7.53 -7.19
C GLU A 36 -31.81 -8.66 -6.16
N ARG A 37 -31.26 -8.34 -4.98
CA ARG A 37 -31.05 -9.30 -3.89
C ARG A 37 -32.36 -9.81 -3.29
N ILE A 38 -33.36 -8.94 -3.12
CA ILE A 38 -34.71 -9.33 -2.67
C ILE A 38 -35.38 -10.25 -3.68
N LYS A 39 -35.34 -9.92 -4.97
CA LYS A 39 -35.87 -10.80 -6.05
C LYS A 39 -35.23 -12.17 -6.03
N PHE A 40 -33.93 -12.25 -5.77
CA PHE A 40 -33.20 -13.50 -5.62
C PHE A 40 -33.60 -14.25 -4.35
N ALA A 41 -33.62 -13.59 -3.19
CA ALA A 41 -34.06 -14.16 -1.91
C ALA A 41 -35.49 -14.72 -2.01
N SER A 42 -36.45 -13.95 -2.54
CA SER A 42 -37.83 -14.40 -2.73
C SER A 42 -37.95 -15.58 -3.70
N LYS A 43 -37.07 -15.70 -4.70
CA LYS A 43 -37.00 -16.89 -5.55
C LYS A 43 -36.54 -18.11 -4.74
N LEU A 44 -35.55 -17.95 -3.86
CA LEU A 44 -35.09 -19.02 -2.97
C LEU A 44 -36.18 -19.40 -1.95
N ILE A 45 -36.87 -18.43 -1.36
CA ILE A 45 -37.99 -18.65 -0.43
C ILE A 45 -39.13 -19.42 -1.12
N ALA A 46 -39.54 -19.00 -2.32
CA ALA A 46 -40.58 -19.69 -3.07
C ALA A 46 -40.23 -21.16 -3.33
N LYS A 47 -38.95 -21.44 -3.64
CA LYS A 47 -38.44 -22.81 -3.82
C LYS A 47 -38.39 -23.58 -2.49
N ALA A 48 -37.84 -22.97 -1.44
CA ALA A 48 -37.62 -23.59 -0.13
C ALA A 48 -38.94 -23.97 0.54
N CYS A 49 -39.92 -23.07 0.49
CA CYS A 49 -41.18 -23.21 1.21
C CYS A 49 -42.33 -23.72 0.33
N ALA A 50 -42.08 -24.04 -0.95
CA ALA A 50 -43.08 -24.44 -1.93
C ALA A 50 -44.28 -23.48 -2.03
N VAL A 51 -44.03 -22.18 -1.92
CA VAL A 51 -45.05 -21.12 -2.01
C VAL A 51 -44.98 -20.37 -3.34
N SER A 52 -46.05 -19.65 -3.69
CA SER A 52 -46.03 -18.77 -4.85
C SER A 52 -44.99 -17.66 -4.71
N ARG A 53 -44.49 -17.13 -5.83
CA ARG A 53 -43.52 -16.03 -5.81
C ARG A 53 -44.08 -14.77 -5.14
N SER A 54 -45.36 -14.47 -5.32
CA SER A 54 -46.04 -13.35 -4.65
C SER A 54 -46.07 -13.56 -3.14
N SER A 55 -46.41 -14.76 -2.68
CA SER A 55 -46.37 -15.13 -1.26
C SER A 55 -44.95 -15.03 -0.67
N ALA A 56 -43.92 -15.36 -1.45
CA ALA A 56 -42.53 -15.21 -1.03
C ALA A 56 -42.07 -13.75 -0.90
N TYR A 57 -42.57 -12.84 -1.76
CA TYR A 57 -42.34 -11.40 -1.55
C TYR A 57 -43.03 -10.89 -0.29
N GLU A 58 -44.27 -11.30 -0.04
CA GLU A 58 -45.00 -10.93 1.18
C GLU A 58 -44.29 -11.42 2.44
N ALA A 59 -43.84 -12.68 2.43
CA ALA A 59 -43.09 -13.25 3.56
C ALA A 59 -41.75 -12.53 3.78
N PHE A 60 -41.03 -12.22 2.69
CA PHE A 60 -39.78 -11.46 2.76
C PHE A 60 -40.02 -10.09 3.40
N SER A 61 -40.97 -9.31 2.88
CA SER A 61 -41.26 -7.95 3.35
C SER A 61 -41.60 -7.94 4.84
N LYS A 62 -42.49 -8.82 5.28
CA LYS A 62 -42.86 -8.98 6.69
C LYS A 62 -41.70 -9.41 7.57
N ALA A 63 -40.85 -10.33 7.11
CA ALA A 63 -39.67 -10.75 7.86
C ALA A 63 -38.67 -9.59 8.07
N THR A 64 -38.59 -8.66 7.11
CA THR A 64 -37.76 -7.46 7.17
C THR A 64 -38.42 -6.26 7.85
N GLY A 65 -39.62 -6.42 8.44
CA GLY A 65 -40.30 -5.40 9.24
C GLY A 65 -41.29 -4.51 8.48
N PHE A 66 -41.58 -4.80 7.22
CA PHE A 66 -42.59 -4.08 6.42
C PHE A 66 -43.96 -4.76 6.52
N GLN A 67 -45.04 -4.01 6.31
CA GLN A 67 -46.39 -4.55 6.38
C GLN A 67 -46.68 -5.55 5.24
N ASP A 68 -46.24 -5.22 4.03
CA ASP A 68 -46.45 -5.98 2.81
C ASP A 68 -45.39 -5.67 1.74
N TRP A 69 -45.44 -6.38 0.61
CA TRP A 69 -44.55 -6.14 -0.52
C TRP A 69 -44.73 -4.76 -1.15
N PHE A 70 -45.95 -4.24 -1.16
CA PHE A 70 -46.24 -2.93 -1.77
C PHE A 70 -45.53 -1.80 -1.02
N GLU A 71 -45.55 -1.83 0.31
CA GLU A 71 -44.85 -0.88 1.16
C GLU A 71 -43.33 -0.90 0.94
N LEU A 72 -42.71 -2.09 1.01
CA LEU A 72 -41.28 -2.24 0.78
C LEU A 72 -40.89 -1.77 -0.63
N ASN A 73 -41.64 -2.19 -1.65
CA ASN A 73 -41.37 -1.79 -3.03
C ASN A 73 -41.54 -0.28 -3.24
N ARG A 74 -42.52 0.36 -2.58
CA ARG A 74 -42.68 1.82 -2.60
C ARG A 74 -41.47 2.53 -2.02
N GLU A 75 -40.95 2.08 -0.87
CA GLU A 75 -39.77 2.69 -0.24
C GLU A 75 -38.50 2.48 -1.07
N LEU A 76 -38.32 1.31 -1.69
CA LEU A 76 -37.19 1.06 -2.59
C LEU A 76 -37.22 1.96 -3.84
N ASN A 77 -38.40 2.23 -4.40
CA ASN A 77 -38.53 3.05 -5.61
C ASN A 77 -38.54 4.56 -5.33
N ARG A 78 -38.58 4.98 -4.06
CA ARG A 78 -38.71 6.39 -3.66
C ARG A 78 -37.59 7.30 -4.19
N TYR A 79 -36.38 6.76 -4.32
CA TYR A 79 -35.18 7.50 -4.77
C TYR A 79 -34.54 6.89 -6.04
N ASN A 80 -35.29 6.08 -6.81
CA ASN A 80 -34.71 5.39 -7.97
C ASN A 80 -34.24 6.31 -9.11
N ASN A 81 -34.73 7.56 -9.16
CA ASN A 81 -34.42 8.54 -10.20
C ASN A 81 -33.84 9.85 -9.66
N ASP A 82 -33.51 9.91 -8.37
CA ASP A 82 -33.06 11.13 -7.70
C ASP A 82 -31.65 10.93 -7.14
N ASP A 83 -30.75 11.84 -7.51
CA ASP A 83 -29.38 11.91 -6.97
C ASP A 83 -29.34 12.74 -5.67
N ALA A 84 -30.49 13.19 -5.16
CA ALA A 84 -30.59 13.83 -3.86
C ALA A 84 -30.17 12.88 -2.73
N GLN A 85 -29.53 13.45 -1.70
CA GLN A 85 -29.19 12.70 -0.49
C GLN A 85 -30.45 12.22 0.21
N ALA A 86 -30.49 10.93 0.53
CA ALA A 86 -31.61 10.36 1.25
C ALA A 86 -31.54 10.72 2.74
N PRO A 87 -32.69 11.01 3.39
CA PRO A 87 -32.72 11.32 4.83
C PRO A 87 -32.43 10.07 5.67
N SER A 88 -31.88 10.26 6.87
CA SER A 88 -31.59 9.17 7.82
C SER A 88 -32.83 8.32 8.16
N SER A 89 -34.02 8.92 8.18
CA SER A 89 -35.27 8.22 8.43
C SER A 89 -35.66 7.21 7.33
N TRP A 90 -35.23 7.42 6.09
CA TRP A 90 -35.38 6.41 5.03
C TRP A 90 -34.44 5.22 5.28
N LEU A 91 -33.23 5.51 5.78
CA LEU A 91 -32.24 4.50 6.13
C LEU A 91 -32.67 3.64 7.32
N GLU A 92 -33.22 4.27 8.35
CA GLU A 92 -33.75 3.54 9.50
C GLU A 92 -34.87 2.57 9.08
N ARG A 93 -35.73 2.98 8.13
CA ARG A 93 -36.80 2.12 7.60
C ARG A 93 -36.26 0.91 6.84
N LEU A 94 -35.20 1.06 6.05
CA LEU A 94 -34.63 -0.03 5.26
C LEU A 94 -33.64 -0.91 6.05
N SER A 95 -33.34 -0.56 7.31
CA SER A 95 -32.34 -1.26 8.14
C SER A 95 -32.54 -2.77 8.20
N GLY A 96 -33.78 -3.25 8.28
CA GLY A 96 -34.13 -4.67 8.26
C GLY A 96 -33.78 -5.42 6.97
N THR A 97 -33.30 -4.74 5.93
CA THR A 97 -32.88 -5.32 4.65
C THR A 97 -31.38 -5.27 4.41
N TYR A 98 -30.61 -4.59 5.27
CA TYR A 98 -29.19 -4.30 5.03
C TYR A 98 -28.30 -5.52 4.99
N PHE A 99 -28.67 -6.59 5.68
CA PHE A 99 -27.96 -7.86 5.59
C PHE A 99 -27.88 -8.41 4.14
N LEU A 100 -28.78 -7.98 3.23
CA LEU A 100 -28.72 -8.36 1.82
C LEU A 100 -27.66 -7.62 1.00
N LEU A 101 -27.19 -6.46 1.49
CA LEU A 101 -26.19 -5.65 0.81
C LEU A 101 -24.79 -6.22 0.97
N VAL A 102 -24.55 -6.93 2.07
CA VAL A 102 -23.29 -7.63 2.34
C VAL A 102 -23.09 -8.71 1.28
N GLU A 103 -21.99 -8.59 0.53
CA GLU A 103 -21.63 -9.57 -0.48
C GLU A 103 -20.88 -10.72 0.18
N HIS A 104 -21.47 -11.90 0.15
CA HIS A 104 -20.87 -13.08 0.74
C HIS A 104 -19.89 -13.70 -0.24
N GLN A 105 -18.61 -13.61 0.12
CA GLN A 105 -17.54 -14.23 -0.62
C GLN A 105 -17.34 -15.67 -0.15
N GLU A 106 -17.06 -16.57 -1.09
CA GLU A 106 -16.73 -17.96 -0.79
C GLU A 106 -15.45 -18.01 0.07
N GLU A 107 -15.39 -18.96 1.02
CA GLU A 107 -14.25 -19.17 1.95
C GLU A 107 -13.98 -18.07 2.99
N VAL A 108 -14.69 -16.94 2.95
CA VAL A 108 -14.59 -15.89 3.98
C VAL A 108 -15.66 -16.11 5.06
N PRO A 109 -15.28 -16.16 6.35
CA PRO A 109 -16.24 -16.28 7.43
C PRO A 109 -17.14 -15.05 7.52
N LEU A 110 -18.41 -15.27 7.86
CA LEU A 110 -19.34 -14.18 8.16
C LEU A 110 -19.11 -13.69 9.59
N ALA A 111 -19.29 -12.38 9.80
CA ALA A 111 -19.29 -11.81 11.14
C ALA A 111 -20.40 -12.45 12.00
N PRO A 112 -20.17 -12.74 13.30
CA PRO A 112 -21.16 -13.37 14.16
C PRO A 112 -22.51 -12.62 14.23
N ALA A 113 -22.48 -11.29 14.21
CA ALA A 113 -23.68 -10.47 14.18
C ALA A 113 -24.52 -10.73 12.91
N HIS A 114 -23.85 -10.84 11.76
CA HIS A 114 -24.50 -11.10 10.47
C HIS A 114 -25.09 -12.50 10.37
N ILE A 115 -24.42 -13.49 10.97
CA ILE A 115 -24.96 -14.85 11.13
C ILE A 115 -26.28 -14.78 11.93
N GLY A 116 -26.27 -14.08 13.07
CA GLY A 116 -27.47 -13.90 13.89
C GLY A 116 -28.61 -13.19 13.17
N GLU A 117 -28.33 -12.18 12.33
CA GLU A 117 -29.34 -11.50 11.50
C GLU A 117 -29.97 -12.45 10.47
N LEU A 118 -29.16 -13.26 9.77
CA LEU A 118 -29.65 -14.25 8.80
C LEU A 118 -30.47 -15.35 9.46
N GLU A 119 -30.08 -15.80 10.66
CA GLU A 119 -30.82 -16.81 11.43
C GLU A 119 -32.16 -16.26 11.91
N ALA A 120 -32.19 -15.05 12.47
CA ALA A 120 -33.43 -14.38 12.87
C ALA A 120 -34.36 -14.12 11.68
N PHE A 121 -33.80 -13.78 10.51
CA PHE A 121 -34.56 -13.65 9.27
C PHE A 121 -35.18 -15.00 8.84
N ALA A 122 -34.40 -16.08 8.87
CA ALA A 122 -34.88 -17.41 8.52
C ALA A 122 -36.04 -17.86 9.42
N GLU A 123 -35.97 -17.65 10.73
CA GLU A 123 -37.04 -17.96 11.67
C GLU A 123 -38.34 -17.20 11.37
N LYS A 124 -38.23 -15.92 11.01
CA LYS A 124 -39.40 -15.10 10.63
C LYS A 124 -40.05 -15.63 9.35
N VAL A 125 -39.25 -15.90 8.32
CA VAL A 125 -39.74 -16.45 7.04
C VAL A 125 -40.38 -17.83 7.26
N ALA A 126 -39.75 -18.70 8.05
CA ALA A 126 -40.25 -20.02 8.39
C ALA A 126 -41.64 -19.93 9.03
N ARG A 127 -41.83 -19.04 10.03
CA ARG A 127 -43.15 -18.79 10.64
C ARG A 127 -44.18 -18.27 9.64
N LEU A 128 -43.80 -17.34 8.77
CA LEU A 128 -44.70 -16.72 7.80
C LEU A 128 -45.12 -17.65 6.66
N THR A 129 -44.34 -18.68 6.39
CA THR A 129 -44.56 -19.64 5.28
C THR A 129 -44.91 -21.05 5.75
N SER A 130 -44.91 -21.28 7.07
CA SER A 130 -45.08 -22.60 7.70
C SER A 130 -44.03 -23.64 7.26
N ALA A 131 -42.86 -23.18 6.80
CA ALA A 131 -41.71 -24.03 6.51
C ALA A 131 -40.88 -24.31 7.78
N ALA A 132 -40.06 -25.35 7.75
CA ALA A 132 -39.08 -25.61 8.80
C ALA A 132 -37.92 -24.58 8.72
N PRO A 133 -37.45 -23.98 9.84
CA PRO A 133 -36.35 -23.03 9.84
C PRO A 133 -35.09 -23.53 9.14
N GLU A 134 -34.75 -24.81 9.31
CA GLU A 134 -33.57 -25.45 8.74
C GLU A 134 -33.60 -25.41 7.20
N VAL A 135 -34.78 -25.61 6.60
CA VAL A 135 -34.97 -25.54 5.15
C VAL A 135 -34.76 -24.11 4.64
N VAL A 136 -35.20 -23.11 5.40
CA VAL A 136 -34.97 -21.71 5.04
C VAL A 136 -33.48 -21.35 5.18
N LEU A 137 -32.82 -21.82 6.23
CA LEU A 137 -31.38 -21.62 6.41
C LEU A 137 -30.57 -22.23 5.26
N ASP A 138 -30.79 -23.51 4.94
CA ASP A 138 -30.03 -24.20 3.91
C ASP A 138 -30.32 -23.70 2.49
N VAL A 139 -31.57 -23.36 2.17
CA VAL A 139 -31.91 -22.96 0.79
C VAL A 139 -31.76 -21.45 0.58
N VAL A 140 -32.17 -20.63 1.55
CA VAL A 140 -32.22 -19.17 1.41
C VAL A 140 -30.95 -18.54 1.94
N CYS A 141 -30.62 -18.73 3.22
CA CYS A 141 -29.47 -18.06 3.83
C CYS A 141 -28.14 -18.58 3.27
N ALA A 142 -28.00 -19.90 3.10
CA ALA A 142 -26.83 -20.48 2.45
C ALA A 142 -26.75 -20.05 0.97
N GLY A 143 -27.86 -20.08 0.24
CA GLY A 143 -27.92 -19.64 -1.16
C GLY A 143 -27.57 -18.16 -1.36
N LEU A 144 -28.01 -17.28 -0.45
CA LEU A 144 -27.59 -15.86 -0.42
C LEU A 144 -26.10 -15.71 -0.15
N SER A 145 -25.52 -16.68 0.55
CA SER A 145 -24.11 -16.77 0.95
C SER A 145 -23.23 -17.56 -0.02
N GLY A 146 -23.76 -17.99 -1.17
CA GLY A 146 -23.04 -18.77 -2.18
C GLY A 146 -22.72 -20.21 -1.76
N SER A 147 -23.50 -20.78 -0.85
CA SER A 147 -23.31 -22.14 -0.32
C SER A 147 -24.54 -23.02 -0.53
N ALA A 148 -24.37 -24.34 -0.48
CA ALA A 148 -25.47 -25.29 -0.58
C ALA A 148 -26.11 -25.61 0.78
N ALA A 149 -25.35 -25.48 1.87
CA ALA A 149 -25.83 -25.71 3.22
C ALA A 149 -25.37 -24.61 4.19
N TRP A 150 -26.17 -24.34 5.22
CA TRP A 150 -25.92 -23.26 6.18
C TRP A 150 -24.74 -23.57 7.09
N HIS A 151 -24.60 -24.82 7.52
CA HIS A 151 -23.49 -25.25 8.35
C HIS A 151 -22.12 -25.06 7.67
N GLU A 152 -22.06 -25.16 6.33
CA GLU A 152 -20.85 -24.84 5.57
C GLU A 152 -20.51 -23.34 5.61
N VAL A 153 -21.52 -22.46 5.64
CA VAL A 153 -21.32 -21.00 5.75
C VAL A 153 -20.79 -20.63 7.12
N VAL A 154 -21.44 -21.12 8.18
CA VAL A 154 -21.05 -20.88 9.58
C VAL A 154 -19.71 -21.53 9.91
N GLY A 155 -19.42 -22.66 9.25
CA GLY A 155 -18.18 -23.41 9.39
C GLY A 155 -16.98 -22.82 8.65
N ARG A 156 -17.15 -21.77 7.83
CA ARG A 156 -16.02 -21.17 7.08
C ARG A 156 -14.91 -20.75 8.04
N ARG A 157 -13.68 -21.11 7.67
CA ARG A 157 -12.46 -20.69 8.34
C ARG A 157 -11.51 -20.11 7.30
N LEU A 158 -11.05 -18.90 7.55
CA LEU A 158 -10.20 -18.18 6.60
C LEU A 158 -8.86 -18.91 6.34
N LEU A 159 -8.32 -19.57 7.36
CA LEU A 159 -7.10 -20.38 7.26
C LEU A 159 -7.29 -21.68 6.50
N GLU A 160 -8.53 -22.11 6.25
CA GLU A 160 -8.87 -23.30 5.46
C GLU A 160 -9.22 -22.95 4.01
N ALA A 161 -9.03 -21.68 3.59
CA ALA A 161 -9.26 -21.26 2.21
C ALA A 161 -8.44 -22.12 1.23
N SER A 162 -9.13 -22.70 0.27
CA SER A 162 -8.57 -23.64 -0.71
C SER A 162 -8.21 -22.96 -2.04
N LYS A 163 -8.85 -21.83 -2.36
CA LYS A 163 -8.54 -21.08 -3.57
C LYS A 163 -7.20 -20.36 -3.44
N PRO A 164 -6.42 -20.25 -4.53
CA PRO A 164 -5.18 -19.49 -4.52
C PRO A 164 -5.40 -18.06 -4.04
N LEU A 165 -4.61 -17.62 -3.06
CA LEU A 165 -4.67 -16.26 -2.51
C LEU A 165 -4.34 -15.19 -3.58
N TYR A 166 -3.48 -15.52 -4.54
CA TYR A 166 -3.04 -14.61 -5.59
C TYR A 166 -3.18 -15.23 -6.97
N GLY A 167 -3.56 -14.38 -7.92
CA GLY A 167 -3.39 -14.60 -9.35
C GLY A 167 -2.62 -13.44 -9.98
N PHE A 168 -2.42 -13.50 -11.30
CA PHE A 168 -1.83 -12.40 -12.06
C PHE A 168 -2.60 -12.19 -13.35
N GLN A 169 -2.93 -10.93 -13.63
CA GLN A 169 -3.68 -10.49 -14.79
C GLN A 169 -2.80 -9.55 -15.61
N VAL A 170 -2.91 -9.64 -16.93
CA VAL A 170 -2.21 -8.76 -17.87
C VAL A 170 -3.29 -7.95 -18.58
N ASP A 171 -3.24 -6.62 -18.44
CA ASP A 171 -4.25 -5.76 -19.06
C ASP A 171 -4.18 -5.91 -20.58
N GLU A 172 -5.33 -6.07 -21.24
CA GLU A 172 -5.36 -6.12 -22.70
C GLU A 172 -4.86 -4.79 -23.27
N VAL A 173 -3.90 -4.87 -24.20
CA VAL A 173 -3.24 -3.70 -24.78
C VAL A 173 -4.28 -2.80 -25.44
N SER A 174 -4.46 -1.59 -24.93
CA SER A 174 -5.21 -0.56 -25.66
C SER A 174 -4.56 -0.35 -27.04
N ALA A 175 -5.37 -0.45 -28.10
CA ALA A 175 -4.97 -0.37 -29.50
C ALA A 175 -3.95 0.77 -29.73
N GLY A 176 -2.66 0.42 -29.86
CA GLY A 176 -1.57 1.39 -29.89
C GLY A 176 -0.15 0.80 -29.97
N GLY A 177 0.00 -0.52 -29.82
CA GLY A 177 1.11 -1.33 -30.39
C GLY A 177 2.54 -1.09 -29.87
N ARG A 178 2.82 -0.06 -29.05
CA ARG A 178 4.21 0.29 -28.67
C ARG A 178 4.56 0.11 -27.21
N ARG A 179 3.60 -0.09 -26.29
CA ARG A 179 3.88 -0.35 -24.87
C ARG A 179 3.42 -1.75 -24.50
N ARG A 180 4.31 -2.51 -23.84
CA ARG A 180 3.95 -3.79 -23.23
C ARG A 180 2.84 -3.56 -22.20
N ALA A 181 1.85 -4.43 -22.20
CA ALA A 181 0.76 -4.39 -21.24
C ALA A 181 1.28 -4.35 -19.78
N PRO A 182 0.70 -3.49 -18.92
CA PRO A 182 0.94 -3.60 -17.49
C PRO A 182 0.33 -4.92 -16.98
N GLY A 183 0.95 -5.48 -15.96
CA GLY A 183 0.43 -6.61 -15.22
C GLY A 183 0.07 -6.21 -13.79
N ALA A 184 -0.95 -6.87 -13.25
CA ALA A 184 -1.43 -6.67 -11.90
C ALA A 184 -1.67 -8.02 -11.21
N PHE A 185 -1.28 -8.13 -9.94
CA PHE A 185 -1.74 -9.23 -9.11
C PHE A 185 -3.25 -9.10 -8.88
N SER A 186 -3.97 -10.22 -8.85
CA SER A 186 -5.34 -10.30 -8.33
C SER A 186 -5.31 -10.98 -6.97
N ARG A 187 -6.13 -10.51 -6.03
CA ARG A 187 -6.23 -11.09 -4.68
C ARG A 187 -7.57 -11.81 -4.55
N SER A 188 -7.58 -13.00 -3.96
CA SER A 188 -8.84 -13.66 -3.60
C SER A 188 -9.51 -12.93 -2.43
N PRO A 189 -10.81 -13.14 -2.18
CA PRO A 189 -11.47 -12.63 -0.99
C PRO A 189 -10.79 -13.04 0.31
N ALA A 190 -10.35 -14.30 0.41
CA ALA A 190 -9.61 -14.78 1.56
C ALA A 190 -8.29 -14.03 1.75
N CYS A 191 -7.58 -13.71 0.66
CA CYS A 191 -6.36 -12.91 0.72
C CYS A 191 -6.63 -11.49 1.24
N MET A 192 -7.73 -10.85 0.81
CA MET A 192 -8.10 -9.51 1.27
C MET A 192 -8.43 -9.52 2.76
N ALA A 193 -9.26 -10.46 3.23
CA ALA A 193 -9.59 -10.61 4.65
C ALA A 193 -8.34 -10.91 5.51
N LEU A 194 -7.43 -11.77 5.04
CA LEU A 194 -6.15 -12.01 5.73
C LEU A 194 -5.27 -10.76 5.80
N THR A 195 -5.33 -9.90 4.78
CA THR A 195 -4.58 -8.63 4.77
C THR A 195 -5.15 -7.66 5.80
N GLU A 196 -6.47 -7.56 5.90
CA GLU A 196 -7.14 -6.72 6.91
C GLU A 196 -6.81 -7.19 8.33
N MET A 197 -6.91 -8.50 8.59
CA MET A 197 -6.49 -9.06 9.87
C MET A 197 -5.01 -8.80 10.17
N LEU A 198 -4.12 -8.93 9.17
CA LEU A 198 -2.70 -8.62 9.36
C LEU A 198 -2.48 -7.14 9.71
N ASP A 199 -3.19 -6.23 9.03
CA ASP A 199 -3.10 -4.80 9.29
C ASP A 199 -3.57 -4.49 10.73
N GLU A 200 -4.64 -5.10 11.22
CA GLU A 200 -5.08 -4.98 12.63
C GLU A 200 -4.03 -5.49 13.62
N GLN A 201 -3.40 -6.64 13.34
CA GLN A 201 -2.37 -7.22 14.21
C GLN A 201 -1.08 -6.37 14.23
N THR A 202 -0.79 -5.66 13.14
CA THR A 202 0.47 -4.94 12.94
C THR A 202 0.34 -3.42 13.01
N LEU A 203 -0.86 -2.91 13.24
CA LEU A 203 -1.12 -1.50 13.47
C LEU A 203 -0.29 -1.03 14.67
N ASP A 204 0.49 0.03 14.45
CA ASP A 204 1.39 0.64 15.44
C ASP A 204 2.29 -0.39 16.14
N PHE A 205 2.75 -1.43 15.42
CA PHE A 205 3.56 -2.52 15.98
C PHE A 205 4.76 -2.05 16.82
N ALA A 206 5.38 -0.92 16.46
CA ALA A 206 6.49 -0.35 17.21
C ALA A 206 6.09 0.23 18.58
N GLU A 207 4.84 0.67 18.72
CA GLU A 207 4.25 1.24 19.94
C GLU A 207 3.53 0.16 20.79
N GLN A 208 3.25 -1.01 20.20
CA GLN A 208 2.69 -2.15 20.91
C GLN A 208 3.59 -2.62 22.06
N SER A 209 2.96 -3.08 23.14
CA SER A 209 3.67 -3.73 24.25
C SER A 209 4.35 -5.03 23.80
N LYS A 210 5.39 -5.44 24.51
CA LYS A 210 6.11 -6.70 24.20
C LYS A 210 5.20 -7.93 24.15
N PRO A 211 4.20 -8.12 25.05
CA PRO A 211 3.22 -9.20 24.92
C PRO A 211 2.42 -9.15 23.62
N GLN A 212 1.92 -7.97 23.23
CA GLN A 212 1.17 -7.80 21.98
C GLN A 212 2.01 -8.16 20.75
N GLN A 213 3.28 -7.72 20.71
CA GLN A 213 4.20 -8.07 19.63
C GLN A 213 4.46 -9.59 19.55
N LEU A 214 4.55 -10.27 20.70
CA LEU A 214 4.69 -11.72 20.76
C LEU A 214 3.41 -12.44 20.27
N ASP A 215 2.25 -11.91 20.62
CA ASP A 215 0.96 -12.48 20.23
C ASP A 215 0.73 -12.33 18.72
N ALA A 216 0.98 -11.15 18.17
CA ALA A 216 0.97 -10.90 16.72
C ALA A 216 1.99 -11.78 15.99
N GLY A 217 3.17 -12.00 16.58
CA GLY A 217 4.18 -12.92 16.05
C GLY A 217 3.70 -14.38 15.99
N ARG A 218 3.04 -14.86 17.05
CA ARG A 218 2.47 -16.23 17.09
C ARG A 218 1.34 -16.39 16.09
N TRP A 219 0.44 -15.39 16.01
CA TRP A 219 -0.62 -15.37 15.02
C TRP A 219 -0.05 -15.43 13.59
N LEU A 220 0.95 -14.61 13.30
CA LEU A 220 1.58 -14.60 11.98
C LEU A 220 2.21 -15.95 11.62
N ASP A 221 2.86 -16.60 12.58
CA ASP A 221 3.44 -17.94 12.38
C ASP A 221 2.36 -19.01 12.10
N GLU A 222 1.21 -18.92 12.77
CA GLU A 222 0.07 -19.78 12.50
C GLU A 222 -0.51 -19.55 11.10
N VAL A 223 -0.73 -18.29 10.73
CA VAL A 223 -1.24 -17.94 9.39
C VAL A 223 -0.29 -18.44 8.31
N LEU A 224 1.02 -18.24 8.45
CA LEU A 224 1.97 -18.69 7.44
C LEU A 224 2.15 -20.21 7.39
N ARG A 225 1.84 -20.92 8.47
CA ARG A 225 1.81 -22.39 8.50
C ARG A 225 0.61 -22.93 7.71
N GLU A 226 -0.58 -22.36 7.92
CA GLU A 226 -1.81 -22.81 7.25
C GLU A 226 -1.93 -22.26 5.82
N GLN A 227 -1.49 -21.04 5.61
CA GLN A 227 -1.57 -20.30 4.34
C GLN A 227 -0.17 -19.85 3.88
N PRO A 228 0.73 -20.79 3.52
CA PRO A 228 2.12 -20.48 3.16
C PRO A 228 2.25 -19.61 1.90
N GLY A 229 1.18 -19.47 1.12
CA GLY A 229 1.11 -18.58 -0.04
C GLY A 229 0.87 -17.10 0.30
N PHE A 230 0.57 -16.74 1.55
CA PHE A 230 0.20 -15.38 1.94
C PHE A 230 1.41 -14.42 1.89
N LEU A 231 1.50 -13.63 0.81
CA LEU A 231 2.66 -12.80 0.48
C LEU A 231 2.86 -11.66 1.49
N GLU A 232 1.78 -11.00 1.92
CA GLU A 232 1.82 -9.91 2.90
C GLU A 232 2.37 -10.41 4.23
N GLY A 233 1.89 -11.57 4.72
CA GLY A 233 2.44 -12.19 5.93
C GLY A 233 3.93 -12.52 5.80
N GLY A 234 4.35 -13.08 4.66
CA GLY A 234 5.76 -13.37 4.39
C GLY A 234 6.64 -12.12 4.36
N LEU A 235 6.13 -11.02 3.79
CA LEU A 235 6.80 -9.72 3.77
C LEU A 235 6.98 -9.17 5.19
N VAL A 236 5.93 -9.20 6.03
CA VAL A 236 6.00 -8.72 7.41
C VAL A 236 6.98 -9.57 8.22
N LYS A 237 6.86 -10.90 8.17
CA LYS A 237 7.75 -11.81 8.92
C LYS A 237 9.21 -11.64 8.50
N ALA A 238 9.50 -11.55 7.20
CA ALA A 238 10.86 -11.32 6.72
C ALA A 238 11.42 -9.95 7.18
N SER A 239 10.56 -8.93 7.24
CA SER A 239 10.95 -7.61 7.76
C SER A 239 11.23 -7.64 9.26
N LEU A 240 10.45 -8.39 10.04
CA LEU A 240 10.69 -8.59 11.47
C LEU A 240 12.01 -9.33 11.73
N LEU A 241 12.25 -10.44 11.02
CA LEU A 241 13.51 -11.18 11.08
C LEU A 241 14.71 -10.28 10.75
N LEU A 242 14.55 -9.38 9.78
CA LEU A 242 15.60 -8.43 9.45
C LEU A 242 15.86 -7.45 10.60
N LYS A 243 14.80 -6.89 11.19
CA LYS A 243 14.90 -5.96 12.32
C LYS A 243 15.50 -6.62 13.58
N THR A 244 15.27 -7.91 13.80
CA THR A 244 15.86 -8.66 14.92
C THR A 244 17.28 -9.15 14.66
N GLY A 245 17.85 -8.86 13.48
CA GLY A 245 19.20 -9.26 13.09
C GLY A 245 19.31 -10.72 12.62
N GLU A 246 18.19 -11.41 12.40
CA GLU A 246 18.13 -12.77 11.87
C GLU A 246 18.29 -12.79 10.33
N TYR A 247 19.38 -12.21 9.84
CA TYR A 247 19.61 -11.94 8.41
C TYR A 247 19.52 -13.19 7.53
N ALA A 248 20.01 -14.34 7.99
CA ALA A 248 19.96 -15.60 7.24
C ALA A 248 18.52 -16.09 7.05
N ALA A 249 17.71 -16.02 8.10
CA ALA A 249 16.30 -16.40 8.06
C ALA A 249 15.50 -15.41 7.20
N ALA A 250 15.74 -14.11 7.36
CA ALA A 250 15.13 -13.07 6.53
C ALA A 250 15.44 -13.30 5.04
N ARG A 251 16.71 -13.63 4.70
CA ARG A 251 17.14 -13.92 3.32
C ARG A 251 16.43 -15.13 2.75
N LYS A 252 16.37 -16.23 3.50
CA LYS A 252 15.66 -17.43 3.06
C LYS A 252 14.19 -17.10 2.80
N MET A 253 13.54 -16.47 3.76
CA MET A 253 12.11 -16.14 3.69
C MET A 253 11.79 -15.22 2.51
N VAL A 254 12.47 -14.08 2.36
CA VAL A 254 12.19 -13.17 1.26
C VAL A 254 12.42 -13.82 -0.11
N ASN A 255 13.44 -14.68 -0.24
CA ASN A 255 13.67 -15.44 -1.47
C ASN A 255 12.57 -16.47 -1.74
N ASP A 256 12.06 -17.13 -0.70
CA ASP A 256 10.95 -18.08 -0.82
C ASP A 256 9.67 -17.37 -1.28
N TYR A 257 9.31 -16.23 -0.68
CA TYR A 257 8.11 -15.47 -1.04
C TYR A 257 8.22 -14.76 -2.39
N VAL A 258 9.40 -14.27 -2.77
CA VAL A 258 9.63 -13.76 -4.13
C VAL A 258 9.45 -14.87 -5.17
N ARG A 259 9.89 -16.11 -4.87
CA ARG A 259 9.66 -17.27 -5.75
C ARG A 259 8.18 -17.63 -5.82
N LEU A 260 7.44 -17.57 -4.71
CA LEU A 260 5.98 -17.78 -4.71
C LEU A 260 5.28 -16.75 -5.60
N ALA A 261 5.60 -15.46 -5.44
CA ALA A 261 5.04 -14.41 -6.29
C ALA A 261 5.37 -14.60 -7.77
N HIS A 262 6.58 -15.06 -8.12
CA HIS A 262 6.93 -15.35 -9.53
C HIS A 262 6.15 -16.52 -10.12
N ARG A 263 5.64 -17.47 -9.33
CA ARG A 263 4.79 -18.56 -9.84
C ARG A 263 3.44 -18.04 -10.34
N CYS A 264 2.97 -16.91 -9.83
CA CYS A 264 1.75 -16.25 -10.31
C CYS A 264 1.98 -15.53 -11.63
N ILE A 265 3.19 -15.03 -11.89
CA ILE A 265 3.50 -14.22 -13.07
C ILE A 265 3.78 -15.13 -14.29
N PRO A 266 3.14 -14.90 -15.46
CA PRO A 266 3.44 -15.65 -16.67
C PRO A 266 4.94 -15.59 -17.04
N LYS A 267 5.51 -16.72 -17.47
CA LYS A 267 6.97 -16.83 -17.71
C LYS A 267 7.48 -15.89 -18.80
N ASP A 268 6.65 -15.58 -19.78
CA ASP A 268 6.89 -14.68 -20.91
C ASP A 268 6.50 -13.23 -20.62
N PHE A 269 5.94 -12.95 -19.43
CA PHE A 269 5.60 -11.60 -19.04
C PHE A 269 6.84 -10.71 -18.97
N ALA A 270 6.85 -9.70 -19.83
CA ALA A 270 7.95 -8.76 -19.94
C ALA A 270 7.49 -7.30 -19.76
N GLY A 271 6.27 -7.11 -19.27
CA GLY A 271 5.62 -5.82 -19.04
C GLY A 271 6.07 -5.13 -17.76
N ARG A 272 5.34 -4.06 -17.41
CA ARG A 272 5.51 -3.32 -16.16
C ARG A 272 4.55 -3.84 -15.11
N ILE A 273 4.92 -3.71 -13.83
CA ILE A 273 4.07 -3.98 -12.67
C ILE A 273 3.94 -2.64 -11.92
N PRO A 274 2.94 -1.81 -12.28
CA PRO A 274 2.82 -0.46 -11.74
C PRO A 274 2.42 -0.45 -10.26
N TRP A 275 2.91 0.54 -9.52
CA TRP A 275 2.60 0.73 -8.09
C TRP A 275 1.15 1.15 -7.81
N VAL A 276 0.49 1.78 -8.79
CA VAL A 276 -0.88 2.28 -8.67
C VAL A 276 -1.87 1.16 -8.33
N TYR A 277 -1.62 -0.08 -8.79
CA TYR A 277 -2.40 -1.24 -8.38
C TYR A 277 -1.97 -1.68 -6.97
N LEU A 278 -2.89 -1.59 -6.00
CA LEU A 278 -2.61 -1.92 -4.60
C LEU A 278 -2.05 -3.34 -4.43
N SER A 279 -2.59 -4.29 -5.18
CA SER A 279 -2.17 -5.70 -5.20
C SER A 279 -0.73 -5.92 -5.68
N ASN A 280 -0.15 -4.98 -6.43
CA ASN A 280 1.26 -5.08 -6.86
C ASN A 280 2.24 -4.67 -5.75
N ARG A 281 1.79 -3.90 -4.76
CA ARG A 281 2.67 -3.27 -3.78
C ARG A 281 3.40 -4.31 -2.93
N VAL A 282 2.74 -5.41 -2.55
CA VAL A 282 3.37 -6.49 -1.77
C VAL A 282 4.56 -7.10 -2.51
N TYR A 283 4.41 -7.38 -3.80
CA TYR A 283 5.49 -7.93 -4.62
C TYR A 283 6.66 -6.95 -4.80
N LEU A 284 6.35 -5.68 -5.07
CA LEU A 284 7.37 -4.64 -5.22
C LEU A 284 8.13 -4.40 -3.91
N ARG A 285 7.44 -4.42 -2.77
CA ARG A 285 8.03 -4.35 -1.42
C ARG A 285 8.87 -5.59 -1.10
N LEU A 286 8.43 -6.79 -1.48
CA LEU A 286 9.21 -8.02 -1.35
C LEU A 286 10.52 -7.94 -2.15
N LEU A 287 10.49 -7.41 -3.37
CA LEU A 287 11.72 -7.19 -4.14
C LEU A 287 12.63 -6.12 -3.51
N ALA A 288 12.05 -5.04 -2.97
CA ALA A 288 12.82 -4.02 -2.26
C ALA A 288 13.51 -4.60 -1.01
N LEU A 289 12.78 -5.40 -0.22
CA LEU A 289 13.34 -6.13 0.92
C LEU A 289 14.38 -7.16 0.47
N GLN A 290 14.18 -7.85 -0.65
CA GLN A 290 15.17 -8.77 -1.20
C GLN A 290 16.47 -8.03 -1.55
N CYS A 291 16.35 -6.84 -2.15
CA CYS A 291 17.48 -5.96 -2.45
C CYS A 291 18.26 -5.60 -1.17
N ARG A 292 17.53 -5.19 -0.11
CA ARG A 292 18.06 -4.92 1.24
C ARG A 292 18.85 -6.08 1.80
N VAL A 293 18.21 -7.25 1.86
CA VAL A 293 18.75 -8.40 2.54
C VAL A 293 19.99 -8.93 1.82
N HIS A 294 20.01 -8.94 0.49
CA HIS A 294 21.21 -9.29 -0.26
C HIS A 294 22.35 -8.30 -0.03
N TYR A 295 22.06 -7.00 0.06
CA TYR A 295 23.05 -5.99 0.38
C TYR A 295 23.68 -6.21 1.76
N LEU A 296 22.84 -6.37 2.79
CA LEU A 296 23.29 -6.64 4.17
C LEU A 296 24.03 -7.98 4.31
N TRP A 297 23.75 -8.94 3.41
CA TRP A 297 24.51 -10.18 3.31
C TRP A 297 25.76 -10.07 2.44
N THR A 298 26.23 -8.86 2.11
CA THR A 298 27.42 -8.58 1.28
C THR A 298 27.34 -9.11 -0.17
N ASP A 299 26.15 -9.50 -0.63
CA ASP A 299 25.88 -9.94 -2.00
C ASP A 299 25.40 -8.75 -2.85
N VAL A 300 26.29 -7.77 -3.00
CA VAL A 300 26.03 -6.49 -3.70
C VAL A 300 25.62 -6.72 -5.16
N ARG A 301 26.14 -7.77 -5.81
CA ARG A 301 25.80 -8.08 -7.21
C ARG A 301 24.34 -8.52 -7.36
N SER A 302 23.85 -9.37 -6.46
CA SER A 302 22.43 -9.74 -6.46
C SER A 302 21.55 -8.56 -6.09
N SER A 303 21.96 -7.76 -5.09
CA SER A 303 21.25 -6.53 -4.72
C SER A 303 21.09 -5.58 -5.93
N LEU A 304 22.19 -5.34 -6.66
CA LEU A 304 22.18 -4.54 -7.90
C LEU A 304 21.26 -5.12 -8.99
N ALA A 305 21.26 -6.44 -9.17
CA ALA A 305 20.39 -7.10 -10.14
C ALA A 305 18.90 -6.93 -9.76
N ILE A 306 18.57 -7.01 -8.47
CA ILE A 306 17.23 -6.80 -7.94
C ILE A 306 16.81 -5.33 -8.09
N ALA A 307 17.65 -4.36 -7.73
CA ALA A 307 17.37 -2.94 -7.89
C ALA A 307 17.03 -2.59 -9.36
N ARG A 308 17.81 -3.10 -10.31
CA ARG A 308 17.53 -2.97 -11.75
C ARG A 308 16.20 -3.62 -12.15
N LYS A 309 15.87 -4.78 -11.58
CA LYS A 309 14.60 -5.47 -11.82
C LYS A 309 13.42 -4.65 -11.29
N VAL A 310 13.48 -4.14 -10.06
CA VAL A 310 12.43 -3.30 -9.47
C VAL A 310 12.18 -2.09 -10.35
N TYR A 311 13.23 -1.38 -10.78
CA TYR A 311 13.08 -0.22 -11.65
C TYR A 311 12.47 -0.56 -13.02
N ARG A 312 12.86 -1.69 -13.62
CA ARG A 312 12.27 -2.15 -14.90
C ARG A 312 10.77 -2.42 -14.77
N LEU A 313 10.37 -3.05 -13.65
CA LEU A 313 8.98 -3.41 -13.39
C LEU A 313 8.16 -2.19 -13.00
N ASN A 314 8.69 -1.32 -12.15
CA ASN A 314 8.04 -0.10 -11.70
C ASN A 314 8.93 1.15 -11.94
N PRO A 315 8.90 1.74 -13.15
CA PRO A 315 9.73 2.90 -13.49
C PRO A 315 9.39 4.19 -12.74
N GLU A 316 8.19 4.28 -12.14
CA GLU A 316 7.80 5.38 -11.25
C GLU A 316 8.58 5.36 -9.93
N ASP A 317 9.20 4.22 -9.62
CA ASP A 317 10.18 4.07 -8.54
C ASP A 317 9.67 4.54 -7.17
N ASN A 318 8.45 4.12 -6.83
CA ASN A 318 7.83 4.40 -5.53
C ASN A 318 8.57 3.75 -4.35
N GLN A 319 9.61 2.94 -4.61
CA GLN A 319 10.46 2.30 -3.60
C GLN A 319 11.84 2.98 -3.50
N GLY A 320 12.11 4.05 -4.26
CA GLY A 320 13.34 4.83 -4.17
C GLY A 320 14.60 4.12 -4.70
N MET A 321 14.46 3.07 -5.51
CA MET A 321 15.58 2.33 -6.10
C MET A 321 16.45 3.19 -7.00
N ARG A 322 15.92 4.28 -7.58
CA ARG A 322 16.72 5.23 -8.37
C ARG A 322 17.80 5.92 -7.53
N PHE A 323 17.59 6.03 -6.22
CA PHE A 323 18.59 6.57 -5.29
C PHE A 323 19.62 5.52 -4.85
N LEU A 324 19.27 4.23 -4.87
CA LEU A 324 20.20 3.16 -4.45
C LEU A 324 21.07 2.65 -5.60
N LEU A 325 20.52 2.62 -6.82
CA LEU A 325 21.21 2.10 -7.99
C LEU A 325 22.60 2.73 -8.24
N PRO A 326 22.79 4.07 -8.21
CA PRO A 326 24.12 4.65 -8.36
C PRO A 326 25.07 4.26 -7.22
N LEU A 327 24.59 4.12 -5.98
CA LEU A 327 25.40 3.74 -4.82
C LEU A 327 25.93 2.31 -4.96
N LEU A 328 25.05 1.36 -5.29
CA LEU A 328 25.43 -0.04 -5.56
C LEU A 328 26.46 -0.15 -6.70
N LEU A 329 26.36 0.71 -7.72
CA LEU A 329 27.31 0.75 -8.84
C LEU A 329 28.66 1.34 -8.43
N LEU A 330 28.69 2.33 -7.53
CA LEU A 330 29.93 2.85 -6.96
C LEU A 330 30.66 1.79 -6.14
N GLU A 331 29.92 0.99 -5.36
CA GLU A 331 30.50 -0.07 -4.53
C GLU A 331 31.14 -1.18 -5.37
N VAL A 332 30.50 -1.59 -6.47
CA VAL A 332 31.11 -2.53 -7.43
C VAL A 332 32.12 -1.88 -8.38
N GLN A 333 32.45 -0.60 -8.16
CA GLN A 333 33.41 0.20 -8.92
C GLN A 333 33.07 0.39 -10.41
N ASP A 334 31.81 0.27 -10.79
CA ASP A 334 31.32 0.56 -12.14
C ASP A 334 30.89 2.04 -12.23
N TYR A 335 31.88 2.94 -12.20
CA TYR A 335 31.65 4.39 -12.15
C TYR A 335 30.96 4.94 -13.39
N SER A 336 31.18 4.30 -14.54
CA SER A 336 30.54 4.66 -15.81
C SER A 336 29.05 4.32 -15.79
N ALA A 337 28.69 3.10 -15.36
CA ALA A 337 27.29 2.75 -15.21
C ALA A 337 26.62 3.55 -14.08
N ALA A 338 27.33 3.86 -12.99
CA ALA A 338 26.83 4.71 -11.92
C ALA A 338 26.39 6.08 -12.49
N LYS A 339 27.23 6.70 -13.33
CA LYS A 339 26.91 7.95 -14.03
C LYS A 339 25.70 7.80 -14.95
N LEU A 340 25.64 6.74 -15.75
CA LEU A 340 24.49 6.49 -16.63
C LEU A 340 23.19 6.30 -15.85
N SER A 341 23.24 5.72 -14.65
CA SER A 341 22.05 5.46 -13.83
C SER A 341 21.39 6.74 -13.29
N LEU A 342 22.15 7.84 -13.17
CA LEU A 342 21.64 9.14 -12.71
C LEU A 342 20.56 9.74 -13.64
N ARG A 343 20.45 9.27 -14.89
CA ARG A 343 19.37 9.68 -15.80
C ARG A 343 17.98 9.41 -15.23
N HIS A 344 17.87 8.43 -14.33
CA HIS A 344 16.62 8.03 -13.69
C HIS A 344 16.17 9.01 -12.61
N SER A 345 17.07 9.85 -12.11
CA SER A 345 16.80 10.91 -11.14
C SER A 345 17.10 12.31 -11.70
N LYS A 346 17.05 12.48 -13.03
CA LYS A 346 17.41 13.75 -13.70
C LYS A 346 16.52 14.93 -13.30
N ASN A 347 15.28 14.64 -12.92
CA ASN A 347 14.30 15.64 -12.49
C ASN A 347 14.32 15.85 -10.96
N ASP A 348 15.03 15.00 -10.21
CA ASP A 348 15.22 15.17 -8.77
C ASP A 348 16.43 16.12 -8.57
N THR A 349 16.20 17.42 -8.49
CA THR A 349 17.27 18.45 -8.45
C THR A 349 17.84 18.70 -7.05
N HIS A 350 17.35 18.00 -6.03
CA HIS A 350 17.62 18.30 -4.62
C HIS A 350 17.88 17.04 -3.77
N GLY A 351 18.36 17.26 -2.55
CA GLY A 351 18.46 16.24 -1.51
C GLY A 351 19.31 15.02 -1.90
N LEU A 352 18.74 13.82 -1.75
CA LEU A 352 19.45 12.54 -1.99
C LEU A 352 19.99 12.42 -3.42
N ALA A 353 19.28 12.98 -4.40
CA ALA A 353 19.70 12.96 -5.78
C ALA A 353 21.02 13.73 -5.97
N SER A 354 21.13 14.90 -5.33
CA SER A 354 22.35 15.72 -5.37
C SER A 354 23.50 15.02 -4.65
N LEU A 355 23.24 14.35 -3.53
CA LEU A 355 24.27 13.60 -2.82
C LEU A 355 24.83 12.44 -3.67
N ASN A 356 23.94 11.70 -4.33
CA ASN A 356 24.34 10.67 -5.29
C ASN A 356 25.14 11.24 -6.46
N ARG A 357 24.68 12.34 -7.07
CA ARG A 357 25.41 13.01 -8.16
C ARG A 357 26.80 13.44 -7.70
N ALA A 358 26.94 13.95 -6.49
CA ALA A 358 28.22 14.31 -5.92
C ALA A 358 29.16 13.11 -5.83
N PHE A 359 28.74 12.01 -5.22
CA PHE A 359 29.56 10.81 -5.07
C PHE A 359 30.00 10.25 -6.43
N VAL A 360 29.07 10.20 -7.39
CA VAL A 360 29.34 9.73 -8.75
C VAL A 360 30.27 10.68 -9.50
N ALA A 361 30.08 12.00 -9.40
CA ALA A 361 30.95 13.00 -10.00
C ALA A 361 32.38 12.91 -9.45
N PHE A 362 32.54 12.70 -8.14
CA PHE A 362 33.85 12.49 -7.53
C PHE A 362 34.54 11.24 -8.11
N ALA A 363 33.83 10.11 -8.18
CA ALA A 363 34.36 8.87 -8.74
C ALA A 363 34.76 9.01 -10.22
N ASN A 364 34.04 9.85 -10.97
CA ASN A 364 34.32 10.18 -12.37
C ASN A 364 35.28 11.37 -12.56
N LYS A 365 35.89 11.89 -11.48
CA LYS A 365 36.86 13.00 -11.49
C LYS A 365 36.31 14.35 -11.97
N GLU A 366 34.99 14.55 -11.88
CA GLU A 366 34.30 15.78 -12.23
C GLU A 366 34.24 16.72 -11.00
N ARG A 367 35.36 17.41 -10.74
CA ARG A 367 35.55 18.19 -9.49
C ARG A 367 34.51 19.29 -9.29
N ASP A 368 34.18 20.04 -10.34
CA ASP A 368 33.25 21.17 -10.25
C ASP A 368 31.82 20.69 -9.98
N VAL A 369 31.42 19.59 -10.63
CA VAL A 369 30.13 18.93 -10.43
C VAL A 369 30.05 18.35 -9.02
N PHE A 370 31.09 17.63 -8.58
CA PHE A 370 31.16 17.07 -7.22
C PHE A 370 30.92 18.14 -6.16
N ARG A 371 31.63 19.26 -6.24
CA ARG A 371 31.52 20.33 -5.25
C ARG A 371 30.12 20.95 -5.25
N ARG A 372 29.60 21.33 -6.42
CA ARG A 372 28.27 21.94 -6.57
C ARG A 372 27.17 21.03 -6.01
N GLU A 373 27.17 19.77 -6.41
CA GLU A 373 26.16 18.79 -6.01
C GLU A 373 26.27 18.43 -4.53
N LEU A 374 27.49 18.34 -3.98
CA LEU A 374 27.69 18.09 -2.56
C LEU A 374 27.13 19.23 -1.73
N LEU A 375 27.45 20.48 -2.08
CA LEU A 375 26.96 21.66 -1.36
C LEU A 375 25.43 21.76 -1.46
N THR A 376 24.86 21.49 -2.63
CA THR A 376 23.40 21.41 -2.81
C THR A 376 22.79 20.39 -1.84
N ALA A 377 23.35 19.19 -1.79
CA ALA A 377 22.87 18.13 -0.89
C ALA A 377 23.00 18.50 0.59
N LEU A 378 24.13 19.06 1.00
CA LEU A 378 24.40 19.45 2.38
C LEU A 378 23.45 20.55 2.86
N PHE A 379 23.14 21.51 2.00
CA PHE A 379 22.20 22.57 2.32
C PHE A 379 20.75 22.07 2.35
N ASP A 380 20.37 21.12 1.48
CA ASP A 380 19.02 20.53 1.49
C ASP A 380 18.82 19.55 2.67
N LEU A 381 19.88 18.84 3.06
CA LEU A 381 19.86 17.73 4.01
C LEU A 381 20.88 17.95 5.14
N PRO A 382 20.54 18.71 6.19
CA PRO A 382 21.39 18.86 7.38
C PRO A 382 21.90 17.55 7.98
N TRP A 383 21.09 16.49 7.98
CA TRP A 383 21.53 15.17 8.45
C TRP A 383 22.71 14.61 7.63
N ALA A 384 22.84 14.95 6.34
CA ALA A 384 23.95 14.51 5.49
C ALA A 384 25.31 15.06 5.99
N VAL A 385 25.31 16.26 6.61
CA VAL A 385 26.51 16.78 7.29
C VAL A 385 26.95 15.84 8.41
N LEU A 386 26.00 15.33 9.19
CA LEU A 386 26.27 14.41 10.29
C LEU A 386 26.72 13.05 9.76
N PHE A 387 26.04 12.50 8.75
CA PHE A 387 26.43 11.27 8.07
C PHE A 387 27.87 11.33 7.53
N LEU A 388 28.29 12.45 6.95
CA LEU A 388 29.64 12.60 6.41
C LEU A 388 30.71 12.85 7.50
N LYS A 389 30.32 13.39 8.67
CA LYS A 389 31.21 13.65 9.82
C LYS A 389 31.38 12.44 10.74
N SER A 390 30.32 11.67 10.95
CA SER A 390 30.18 10.66 12.03
C SER A 390 29.87 9.26 11.49
N ASP A 391 29.63 8.32 12.41
CA ASP A 391 29.07 6.99 12.15
C ASP A 391 27.53 7.07 11.99
N VAL A 392 26.93 6.10 11.32
CA VAL A 392 25.52 6.05 10.86
C VAL A 392 24.50 6.22 12.01
N SER A 393 24.89 6.01 13.26
CA SER A 393 24.02 5.96 14.44
C SER A 393 23.61 7.31 15.06
N THR A 394 24.10 8.45 14.55
CA THR A 394 23.88 9.77 15.18
C THR A 394 23.00 10.75 14.42
N ALA A 395 22.15 10.31 13.48
CA ALA A 395 21.24 11.23 12.79
C ALA A 395 20.06 11.61 13.71
N PRO A 396 19.93 12.88 14.15
CA PRO A 396 18.76 13.30 14.90
C PRO A 396 17.56 13.34 13.94
N TYR A 397 16.54 12.54 14.24
CA TYR A 397 15.20 12.77 13.71
C TYR A 397 14.64 14.00 14.43
N SER A 398 14.90 15.19 13.90
CA SER A 398 14.21 16.42 14.26
C SER A 398 13.75 17.14 12.99
N ASP A 399 12.75 18.02 13.10
CA ASP A 399 12.28 18.84 11.97
C ASP A 399 13.38 19.73 11.37
N ASP A 400 14.49 19.92 12.10
CA ASP A 400 15.71 20.60 11.64
C ASP A 400 16.60 19.76 10.72
N ALA A 401 16.35 18.45 10.60
CA ALA A 401 17.21 17.52 9.87
C ALA A 401 17.02 17.58 8.34
N PHE A 402 15.94 18.22 7.88
CA PHE A 402 15.56 18.30 6.47
C PHE A 402 15.01 19.68 6.15
N ARG A 403 15.47 20.26 5.03
CA ARG A 403 14.93 21.54 4.52
C ARG A 403 14.02 21.32 3.30
N MET A 404 13.64 20.07 3.06
CA MET A 404 12.83 19.57 1.94
C MET A 404 11.95 18.39 2.41
N VAL A 405 11.43 17.59 1.48
CA VAL A 405 10.77 16.31 1.80
C VAL A 405 11.76 15.40 2.53
N ALA A 406 11.39 14.95 3.73
CA ALA A 406 12.19 14.01 4.50
C ALA A 406 12.31 12.67 3.75
N PRO A 407 13.53 12.23 3.40
CA PRO A 407 13.75 10.90 2.85
C PRO A 407 13.74 9.82 3.95
N ASP A 408 13.67 8.56 3.53
CA ASP A 408 14.02 7.43 4.39
C ASP A 408 15.55 7.40 4.60
N VAL A 409 16.01 8.04 5.68
CA VAL A 409 17.43 8.24 5.99
C VAL A 409 18.10 6.92 6.31
N ASP A 410 17.46 6.07 7.11
CA ASP A 410 18.04 4.79 7.54
C ASP A 410 18.29 3.90 6.33
N TRP A 411 17.32 3.83 5.42
CA TRP A 411 17.44 3.10 4.18
C TRP A 411 18.54 3.63 3.27
N TYR A 412 18.64 4.95 3.09
CA TYR A 412 19.67 5.52 2.24
C TYR A 412 21.08 5.39 2.84
N ALA A 413 21.22 5.69 4.14
CA ALA A 413 22.51 5.68 4.84
C ALA A 413 23.13 4.27 4.82
N GLU A 414 22.33 3.22 4.97
CA GLU A 414 22.74 1.82 4.85
C GLU A 414 23.49 1.55 3.53
N PHE A 415 22.97 2.05 2.40
CA PHE A 415 23.55 1.86 1.07
C PHE A 415 24.65 2.87 0.72
N ALA A 416 24.61 4.08 1.27
CA ALA A 416 25.57 5.13 0.97
C ALA A 416 26.89 4.94 1.74
N TRP A 417 26.86 4.26 2.88
CA TRP A 417 28.01 4.11 3.77
C TRP A 417 29.20 3.40 3.09
N GLN A 418 28.97 2.24 2.47
CA GLN A 418 30.07 1.50 1.83
C GLN A 418 30.70 2.27 0.66
N PRO A 419 29.95 2.84 -0.30
CA PRO A 419 30.52 3.74 -1.32
C PRO A 419 31.30 4.92 -0.75
N TYR A 420 30.80 5.56 0.31
CA TYR A 420 31.47 6.70 0.94
C TYR A 420 32.89 6.37 1.43
N HIS A 421 33.07 5.14 1.94
CA HIS A 421 34.35 4.64 2.44
C HIS A 421 35.22 3.97 1.37
N SER A 422 34.62 3.22 0.45
CA SER A 422 35.34 2.40 -0.53
C SER A 422 35.82 3.20 -1.75
N VAL A 423 35.13 4.29 -2.14
CA VAL A 423 35.58 5.16 -3.23
C VAL A 423 36.79 5.96 -2.76
N ARG A 424 37.96 5.65 -3.33
CA ARG A 424 39.26 6.18 -2.89
C ARG A 424 39.27 7.71 -2.86
N GLY A 425 39.39 8.27 -1.65
CA GLY A 425 39.55 9.71 -1.42
C GLY A 425 38.24 10.48 -1.27
N LEU A 426 37.07 9.86 -1.49
CA LEU A 426 35.76 10.52 -1.40
C LEU A 426 35.54 11.10 0.00
N ARG A 427 35.69 10.28 1.04
CA ARG A 427 35.60 10.71 2.45
C ARG A 427 36.46 11.94 2.76
N LYS A 428 37.74 11.91 2.39
CA LYS A 428 38.67 13.03 2.63
C LYS A 428 38.25 14.29 1.87
N ALA A 429 37.68 14.15 0.67
CA ALA A 429 37.20 15.28 -0.11
C ALA A 429 35.93 15.91 0.50
N CYS A 430 34.96 15.09 0.92
CA CYS A 430 33.77 15.57 1.63
C CYS A 430 34.14 16.29 2.93
N GLN A 431 35.00 15.67 3.76
CA GLN A 431 35.45 16.26 5.03
C GLN A 431 36.19 17.59 4.84
N ARG A 432 36.97 17.73 3.75
CA ARG A 432 37.62 19.00 3.42
C ARG A 432 36.61 20.10 3.13
N ILE A 433 35.61 19.82 2.30
CA ILE A 433 34.55 20.78 1.97
C ILE A 433 33.79 21.20 3.22
N LEU A 434 33.47 20.25 4.11
CA LEU A 434 32.80 20.53 5.39
C LEU A 434 33.63 21.37 6.37
N ALA A 435 34.96 21.35 6.24
CA ALA A 435 35.87 22.13 7.08
C ALA A 435 36.10 23.55 6.56
N GLU A 436 35.62 23.89 5.36
CA GLU A 436 35.82 25.22 4.78
C GLU A 436 35.01 26.28 5.53
N PRO A 437 35.62 27.38 6.01
CA PRO A 437 34.92 28.43 6.75
C PRO A 437 33.72 29.01 5.99
N MET A 438 33.84 29.12 4.67
CA MET A 438 32.78 29.68 3.83
C MET A 438 31.56 28.74 3.72
N VAL A 439 31.78 27.41 3.77
CA VAL A 439 30.69 26.42 3.79
C VAL A 439 29.98 26.43 5.14
N GLN A 440 30.73 26.58 6.23
CA GLN A 440 30.17 26.70 7.58
C GLN A 440 29.36 27.98 7.74
N GLN A 441 29.85 29.10 7.19
CA GLN A 441 29.12 30.36 7.15
C GLN A 441 27.80 30.22 6.36
N ALA A 442 27.86 29.61 5.17
CA ALA A 442 26.69 29.39 4.33
C ALA A 442 25.62 28.54 5.05
N ASP A 443 26.01 27.42 5.68
CA ASP A 443 25.07 26.57 6.41
C ASP A 443 24.44 27.29 7.62
N ALA A 444 25.21 28.08 8.37
CA ALA A 444 24.70 28.87 9.49
C ALA A 444 23.66 29.91 9.04
N GLU A 445 23.92 30.62 7.94
CA GLU A 445 23.00 31.62 7.39
C GLU A 445 21.73 30.98 6.83
N LEU A 446 21.88 29.91 6.03
CA LEU A 446 20.74 29.16 5.48
C LEU A 446 19.90 28.50 6.57
N ARG A 447 20.52 28.04 7.66
CA ARG A 447 19.80 27.53 8.84
C ARG A 447 19.03 28.65 9.54
N SER A 448 19.64 29.81 9.74
CA SER A 448 18.98 30.96 10.35
C SER A 448 17.74 31.39 9.55
N LEU A 449 17.88 31.48 8.22
CA LEU A 449 16.77 31.78 7.30
C LEU A 449 15.64 30.72 7.38
N TRP A 450 16.00 29.44 7.47
CA TRP A 450 15.03 28.35 7.59
C TRP A 450 14.26 28.40 8.92
N LEU A 451 14.97 28.58 10.05
CA LEU A 451 14.37 28.63 11.38
C LEU A 451 13.50 29.87 11.59
N ALA A 452 13.93 31.03 11.09
CA ALA A 452 13.14 32.26 11.11
C ALA A 452 11.79 32.10 10.41
N GLY A 453 11.71 31.21 9.39
CA GLY A 453 10.47 30.90 8.69
C GLY A 453 9.49 29.99 9.47
N SER A 454 9.97 29.24 10.47
CA SER A 454 9.19 28.21 11.17
C SER A 454 8.44 28.72 12.40
N ALA A 455 8.76 29.92 12.90
CA ALA A 455 8.19 30.51 14.11
C ALA A 455 6.93 31.36 13.89
N GLU A 456 6.49 31.57 12.65
CA GLU A 456 5.34 32.42 12.30
C GLU A 456 4.14 31.63 11.73
N PRO A 457 2.90 32.15 11.83
CA PRO A 457 1.70 31.44 11.38
C PRO A 457 1.75 31.11 9.89
N ARG A 458 1.33 29.88 9.51
CA ARG A 458 1.31 29.33 8.13
C ARG A 458 0.61 30.21 7.07
N ASN A 459 -0.17 31.21 7.48
CA ASN A 459 -0.91 32.11 6.58
C ASN A 459 -0.10 33.33 6.10
N ALA A 460 1.14 33.52 6.56
CA ALA A 460 1.99 34.64 6.16
C ALA A 460 2.90 34.31 4.96
N LYS A 461 2.41 34.65 3.75
CA LYS A 461 3.11 34.81 2.45
C LYS A 461 3.87 33.60 1.82
N PRO A 462 3.65 33.29 0.53
CA PRO A 462 4.37 32.23 -0.22
C PRO A 462 5.87 32.49 -0.49
N ASN A 463 6.42 33.66 -0.13
CA ASN A 463 7.71 34.18 -0.64
C ASN A 463 8.98 33.72 0.13
N ARG A 464 8.87 32.81 1.12
CA ARG A 464 9.98 32.49 2.06
C ARG A 464 10.82 31.27 1.68
N ARG A 465 10.17 30.21 1.20
CA ARG A 465 10.89 29.08 0.61
C ARG A 465 11.70 29.55 -0.59
N ASP A 466 11.12 30.45 -1.39
CA ASP A 466 11.77 31.09 -2.53
C ASP A 466 12.99 31.91 -2.09
N ALA A 467 12.90 32.67 -1.00
CA ALA A 467 14.05 33.40 -0.43
C ALA A 467 15.17 32.46 0.04
N TRP A 468 14.82 31.33 0.68
CA TRP A 468 15.80 30.32 1.06
C TRP A 468 16.46 29.66 -0.15
N PHE A 469 15.68 29.30 -1.19
CA PHE A 469 16.21 28.76 -2.44
C PHE A 469 17.14 29.76 -3.15
N ALA A 470 16.74 31.02 -3.26
CA ALA A 470 17.55 32.07 -3.85
C ALA A 470 18.86 32.28 -3.08
N ALA A 471 18.80 32.35 -1.75
CA ALA A 471 19.99 32.45 -0.91
C ALA A 471 20.91 31.22 -1.08
N LYS A 472 20.34 30.02 -1.14
CA LYS A 472 21.08 28.78 -1.37
C LYS A 472 21.84 28.81 -2.70
N ASP A 473 21.16 29.22 -3.78
CA ASP A 473 21.76 29.26 -5.11
C ASP A 473 22.94 30.26 -5.16
N VAL A 474 22.77 31.44 -4.55
CA VAL A 474 23.86 32.44 -4.39
C VAL A 474 25.04 31.85 -3.63
N TRP A 475 24.78 31.13 -2.52
CA TRP A 475 25.83 30.48 -1.75
C TRP A 475 26.56 29.39 -2.54
N ILE A 476 25.84 28.57 -3.30
CA ILE A 476 26.43 27.54 -4.17
C ILE A 476 27.32 28.19 -5.24
N GLU A 477 26.87 29.26 -5.89
CA GLU A 477 27.67 29.97 -6.90
C GLU A 477 28.93 30.59 -6.29
N ARG A 478 28.79 31.29 -5.17
CA ARG A 478 29.91 31.92 -4.45
C ARG A 478 30.96 30.91 -4.00
N THR A 479 30.52 29.76 -3.50
CA THR A 479 31.39 28.68 -3.01
C THR A 479 32.01 27.83 -4.11
N THR A 480 31.43 27.82 -5.31
CA THR A 480 31.99 27.07 -6.46
C THR A 480 32.85 27.93 -7.38
N ALA A 481 32.89 29.27 -7.19
CA ALA A 481 33.70 30.17 -8.00
C ALA A 481 35.21 29.84 -7.95
N PRO A 482 35.95 29.91 -9.09
CA PRO A 482 37.37 29.55 -9.18
C PRO A 482 38.30 30.30 -8.23
N THR A 483 37.92 31.51 -7.80
CA THR A 483 38.68 32.37 -6.89
C THR A 483 38.65 31.90 -5.43
N ALA A 484 37.72 31.02 -5.06
CA ALA A 484 37.59 30.47 -3.71
C ALA A 484 38.59 29.34 -3.39
N TRP A 485 39.47 28.96 -4.33
CA TRP A 485 40.41 27.84 -4.22
C TRP A 485 41.87 28.25 -3.97
N LYS A 486 42.13 29.54 -3.75
CA LYS A 486 43.42 30.03 -3.23
C LYS A 486 43.40 29.97 -1.71
#